data_AF-A0A9D6JQP6-F1
#
_entry.id   AF-A0A9D6JQP6-F1
#
_cell.length_a   1.000
_cell.length_b   1.000
_cell.length_c   1.000
_cell.angle_alpha   90.00
_cell.angle_beta   90.00
_cell.angle_gamma   90.00
#
_symmetry.space_group_name_H-M   'P 1'
#
loop_
_entity.id
_entity.type
_entity.pdbx_description
1 polymer ?
#
loop_
_entity_poly.entity_id
_entity_poly.type
_entity_poly.pdbx_seq_one_letter_code
_entity_poly.pdbx_strand_id
1 'polypeptide(L)'
;MIQSELEFAKPGFSSENGGVFMSAMETEEIKRITGDVIRGYDERICAVQEIIEKSLDTFDQCHVANQMVRENLRETLSRVESLRKKDFDVLTMPLLAHQWAREKEIKLTLHSFLKRQRELADQLKRVVEEGIFRDILSLEKAVQDSIAQTRVSLKCFQEEQTLIGEKMQYLFQRKDELTLREFKKTLDDLGCKLRLGTAALADVEHLTYPGRNDGEDEKSSGKEGIEAITGYEVYPD
;
A
#
# COMPACT_ATOMS: atom_id res chain seq x y z
N MET A 1 -13.63 28.39 -64.95
CA MET A 1 -13.41 29.84 -65.00
C MET A 1 -14.22 30.43 -63.86
N ILE A 2 -13.64 30.90 -62.77
CA ILE A 2 -12.65 31.98 -62.68
C ILE A 2 -11.61 31.63 -61.60
N GLN A 3 -10.33 31.68 -61.98
CA GLN A 3 -9.19 31.77 -61.07
C GLN A 3 -9.13 33.20 -60.55
N SER A 4 -9.08 33.37 -59.23
CA SER A 4 -8.81 34.66 -58.59
C SER A 4 -7.51 34.52 -57.81
N GLU A 5 -6.42 34.92 -58.46
CA GLU A 5 -5.10 35.13 -57.88
C GLU A 5 -5.20 36.25 -56.83
N LEU A 6 -4.91 35.90 -55.59
CA LEU A 6 -4.73 36.87 -54.51
C LEU A 6 -3.23 36.89 -54.19
N GLU A 7 -2.49 37.74 -54.90
CA GLU A 7 -1.10 38.08 -54.58
C GLU A 7 -1.04 38.79 -53.23
N PHE A 8 -0.71 38.04 -52.19
CA PHE A 8 -0.35 38.61 -50.89
C PHE A 8 1.11 39.05 -50.93
N ALA A 9 1.31 40.38 -50.93
CA ALA A 9 2.59 41.02 -50.73
C ALA A 9 3.25 40.49 -49.44
N LYS A 10 4.46 39.93 -49.56
CA LYS A 10 5.30 39.54 -48.43
C LYS A 10 5.91 40.81 -47.79
N PRO A 11 5.60 41.15 -46.54
CA PRO A 11 6.38 42.15 -45.82
C PRO A 11 7.73 41.54 -45.45
N GLY A 12 8.80 42.13 -45.99
CA GLY A 12 10.17 41.85 -45.59
C GLY A 12 10.44 42.39 -44.19
N PHE A 13 10.17 41.59 -43.16
CA PHE A 13 10.62 41.86 -41.80
C PHE A 13 11.99 41.22 -41.59
N SER A 14 13.04 42.01 -41.80
CA SER A 14 14.39 41.68 -41.34
C SER A 14 14.45 41.94 -39.84
N SER A 15 14.10 40.92 -39.05
CA SER A 15 14.28 40.92 -37.59
C SER A 15 15.41 39.96 -37.25
N GLU A 16 16.64 40.38 -37.54
CA GLU A 16 17.84 39.72 -37.06
C GLU A 16 18.28 40.44 -35.77
N ASN A 17 18.39 39.67 -34.69
CA ASN A 17 19.03 40.02 -33.39
C ASN A 17 18.15 40.35 -32.17
N GLY A 18 16.82 40.16 -32.21
CA GLY A 18 15.96 40.28 -31.01
C GLY A 18 15.66 38.96 -30.25
N GLY A 19 15.97 37.80 -30.84
CA GLY A 19 15.36 36.52 -30.43
C GLY A 19 16.04 35.72 -29.31
N VAL A 20 17.22 36.13 -28.82
CA VAL A 20 18.01 35.30 -27.88
C VAL A 20 17.72 35.63 -26.40
N PHE A 21 17.32 36.87 -26.09
CA PHE A 21 17.18 37.30 -24.69
C PHE A 21 15.85 36.89 -24.03
N MET A 22 14.77 36.72 -24.82
CA MET A 22 13.46 36.28 -24.30
C MET A 22 13.46 34.78 -23.92
N SER A 23 14.24 33.95 -24.63
CA SER A 23 14.31 32.49 -24.40
C SER A 23 14.97 32.11 -23.06
N ALA A 24 15.95 32.90 -22.58
CA ALA A 24 16.64 32.60 -21.33
C ALA A 24 15.75 32.86 -20.10
N MET A 25 14.95 33.92 -20.13
CA MET A 25 14.04 34.27 -19.04
C MET A 25 12.91 33.24 -18.89
N GLU A 26 12.35 32.76 -20.00
CA GLU A 26 11.35 31.69 -20.01
C GLU A 26 11.90 30.38 -19.45
N THR A 27 13.17 30.06 -19.75
CA THR A 27 13.82 28.84 -19.26
C THR A 27 14.01 28.85 -17.74
N GLU A 28 14.44 29.99 -17.16
CA GLU A 28 14.61 30.11 -15.71
C GLU A 28 13.28 30.11 -14.95
N GLU A 29 12.22 30.68 -15.53
CA GLU A 29 10.88 30.60 -14.92
C GLU A 29 10.35 29.16 -14.91
N ILE A 30 10.52 28.41 -16.00
CA ILE A 30 10.13 26.99 -16.07
C ILE A 30 10.90 26.15 -15.05
N LYS A 31 12.21 26.37 -14.90
CA LYS A 31 13.02 25.70 -13.88
C LYS A 31 12.53 26.00 -12.47
N ARG A 32 12.22 27.26 -12.17
CA ARG A 32 11.68 27.67 -10.86
C ARG A 32 10.35 26.98 -10.58
N ILE A 33 9.41 27.05 -11.51
CA ILE A 33 8.09 26.41 -11.37
C ILE A 33 8.25 24.90 -11.17
N THR A 34 9.13 24.26 -11.93
CA THR A 34 9.41 22.84 -11.77
C THR A 34 9.98 22.54 -10.38
N GLY A 35 10.97 23.30 -9.93
CA GLY A 35 11.57 23.12 -8.61
C GLY A 35 10.53 23.24 -7.49
N ASP A 36 9.61 24.18 -7.61
CA ASP A 36 8.50 24.34 -6.67
C ASP A 36 7.53 23.15 -6.71
N VAL A 37 7.22 22.63 -7.90
CA VAL A 37 6.37 21.43 -8.05
C VAL A 37 7.02 20.20 -7.43
N ILE A 38 8.30 19.93 -7.72
CA ILE A 38 9.04 18.79 -7.16
C ILE A 38 9.08 18.89 -5.64
N ARG A 39 9.44 20.06 -5.09
CA ARG A 39 9.45 20.30 -3.65
C ARG A 39 8.08 20.03 -3.03
N GLY A 40 7.00 20.49 -3.66
CA GLY A 40 5.64 20.23 -3.19
C GLY A 40 5.22 18.74 -3.27
N TYR A 41 5.82 17.94 -4.16
CA TYR A 41 5.65 16.49 -4.15
C TYR A 41 6.40 15.85 -2.98
N ASP A 42 7.65 16.23 -2.74
CA ASP A 42 8.46 15.71 -1.63
C ASP A 42 7.81 15.99 -0.27
N GLU A 43 7.32 17.22 -0.07
CA GLU A 43 6.58 17.62 1.14
C GLU A 43 5.34 16.74 1.36
N ARG A 44 4.59 16.44 0.30
CA ARG A 44 3.42 15.56 0.39
C ARG A 44 3.81 14.11 0.67
N ILE A 45 4.89 13.60 0.09
CA ILE A 45 5.40 12.25 0.38
C ILE A 45 5.78 12.14 1.86
N CYS A 46 6.46 13.15 2.41
CA CYS A 46 6.80 13.21 3.83
C CYS A 46 5.55 13.25 4.72
N ALA A 47 4.56 14.08 4.37
CA ALA A 47 3.30 14.14 5.12
C ALA A 47 2.55 12.81 5.12
N VAL A 48 2.51 12.12 3.97
CA VAL A 48 1.90 10.78 3.85
C VAL A 48 2.66 9.75 4.67
N GLN A 49 3.99 9.81 4.68
CA GLN A 49 4.81 8.94 5.53
C GLN A 49 4.47 9.11 7.01
N GLU A 50 4.39 10.35 7.51
CA GLU A 50 4.01 10.59 8.91
C GLU A 50 2.62 10.04 9.25
N ILE A 51 1.65 10.15 8.33
CA ILE A 51 0.31 9.58 8.50
C ILE A 51 0.38 8.06 8.58
N ILE A 52 1.18 7.43 7.72
CA ILE A 52 1.38 5.98 7.70
C ILE A 52 2.00 5.52 9.03
N GLU A 53 3.08 6.16 9.48
CA GLU A 53 3.76 5.82 10.75
C GLU A 53 2.80 5.91 11.93
N LYS A 54 2.05 7.02 12.07
CA LYS A 54 1.02 7.17 13.12
C LYS A 54 -0.10 6.13 13.01
N SER A 55 -0.47 5.73 11.80
CA SER A 55 -1.49 4.70 11.58
C SER A 55 -0.99 3.32 12.00
N LEU A 56 0.29 3.02 11.75
CA LEU A 56 0.92 1.78 12.22
C LEU A 56 1.01 1.72 13.75
N ASP A 57 1.35 2.83 14.40
CA ASP A 57 1.32 2.92 15.88
C ASP A 57 -0.10 2.67 16.41
N THR A 58 -1.12 3.20 15.72
CA THR A 58 -2.54 2.99 16.07
C THR A 58 -2.94 1.52 15.91
N PHE A 59 -2.40 0.82 14.89
CA PHE A 59 -2.62 -0.61 14.73
C PHE A 59 -2.02 -1.41 15.87
N ASP A 60 -0.80 -1.09 16.28
CA ASP A 60 -0.15 -1.78 17.40
C ASP A 60 -0.93 -1.57 18.71
N GLN A 61 -1.50 -0.38 18.95
CA GLN A 61 -2.39 -0.13 20.08
C GLN A 61 -3.70 -0.92 19.99
N CYS A 62 -4.30 -1.01 18.80
CA CYS A 62 -5.49 -1.81 18.57
C CYS A 62 -5.23 -3.31 18.82
N HIS A 63 -4.04 -3.79 18.43
CA HIS A 63 -3.60 -5.16 18.69
C HIS A 63 -3.57 -5.46 20.19
N VAL A 64 -2.97 -4.58 21.00
CA VAL A 64 -2.95 -4.71 22.47
C VAL A 64 -4.37 -4.73 23.04
N ALA A 65 -5.25 -3.83 22.58
CA ALA A 65 -6.65 -3.79 23.04
C ALA A 65 -7.40 -5.09 22.69
N ASN A 66 -7.22 -5.60 21.48
CA ASN A 66 -7.82 -6.87 21.04
C ASN A 66 -7.31 -8.06 21.84
N GLN A 67 -6.01 -8.09 22.16
CA GLN A 67 -5.42 -9.09 23.05
C GLN A 67 -6.07 -9.06 24.44
N MET A 68 -6.27 -7.87 25.03
CA MET A 68 -6.95 -7.74 26.33
C MET A 68 -8.39 -8.25 26.30
N VAL A 69 -9.17 -7.90 25.27
CA VAL A 69 -10.55 -8.38 25.10
C VAL A 69 -10.57 -9.91 24.96
N ARG A 70 -9.64 -10.47 24.18
CA ARG A 70 -9.51 -11.91 23.97
C ARG A 70 -9.16 -12.64 25.28
N GLU A 71 -8.19 -12.15 26.05
CA GLU A 71 -7.84 -12.78 27.33
C GLU A 71 -8.99 -12.70 28.33
N ASN A 72 -9.74 -11.60 28.37
CA ASN A 72 -10.94 -11.50 29.20
C ASN A 72 -12.03 -12.50 28.77
N LEU A 73 -12.24 -12.65 27.45
CA LEU A 73 -13.17 -13.66 26.92
C LEU A 73 -12.72 -15.08 27.29
N ARG A 74 -11.43 -15.38 27.10
CA ARG A 74 -10.81 -16.66 27.46
C ARG A 74 -10.99 -16.98 28.94
N GLU A 75 -10.73 -16.01 29.82
CA GLU A 75 -10.95 -16.17 31.25
C GLU A 75 -12.42 -16.40 31.58
N THR A 76 -13.32 -15.60 31.02
CA THR A 76 -14.75 -15.70 31.31
C THR A 76 -15.31 -17.05 30.89
N LEU A 77 -15.03 -17.50 29.67
CA LEU A 77 -15.52 -18.79 29.16
C LEU A 77 -14.93 -19.98 29.96
N SER A 78 -13.71 -19.83 30.49
CA SER A 78 -13.12 -20.85 31.35
C SER A 78 -13.77 -20.97 32.74
N ARG A 79 -14.33 -19.87 33.26
CA ARG A 79 -14.98 -19.84 34.58
C ARG A 79 -16.40 -20.42 34.54
N VAL A 80 -17.10 -20.27 33.42
CA VAL A 80 -18.49 -20.75 33.25
C VAL A 80 -18.52 -22.25 32.87
N GLU A 81 -17.37 -22.93 32.88
CA GLU A 81 -17.18 -24.30 32.38
C GLU A 81 -17.64 -24.51 30.92
N SER A 82 -17.93 -23.43 30.19
CA SER A 82 -18.42 -23.48 28.82
C SER A 82 -17.31 -23.81 27.82
N LEU A 83 -16.06 -23.46 28.13
CA LEU A 83 -14.90 -23.75 27.29
C LEU A 83 -13.59 -23.79 28.10
N ARG A 84 -12.83 -24.89 28.00
CA ARG A 84 -11.49 -24.95 28.60
C ARG A 84 -10.56 -23.96 27.90
N LYS A 85 -9.67 -23.30 28.66
CA LYS A 85 -8.67 -22.37 28.10
C LYS A 85 -7.90 -22.97 26.92
N LYS A 86 -7.47 -24.23 27.06
CA LYS A 86 -6.76 -24.96 25.98
C LYS A 86 -7.59 -25.08 24.69
N ASP A 87 -8.89 -25.35 24.80
CA ASP A 87 -9.76 -25.47 23.63
C ASP A 87 -9.98 -24.10 22.97
N PHE A 88 -10.12 -23.04 23.78
CA PHE A 88 -10.16 -21.66 23.28
C PHE A 88 -8.89 -21.29 22.49
N ASP A 89 -7.72 -21.58 23.05
CA ASP A 89 -6.42 -21.27 22.42
C ASP A 89 -6.28 -22.00 21.09
N VAL A 90 -6.61 -23.30 21.06
CA VAL A 90 -6.56 -24.12 19.83
C VAL A 90 -7.51 -23.59 18.76
N LEU A 91 -8.72 -23.18 19.13
CA LEU A 91 -9.72 -22.69 18.18
C LEU A 91 -9.40 -21.29 17.66
N THR A 92 -8.79 -20.43 18.48
CA THR A 92 -8.47 -19.05 18.09
C THR A 92 -7.14 -18.91 17.38
N MET A 93 -6.19 -19.83 17.59
CA MET A 93 -4.86 -19.77 16.98
C MET A 93 -4.87 -19.57 15.45
N PRO A 94 -5.70 -20.26 14.64
CA PRO A 94 -5.73 -20.03 13.19
C PRO A 94 -6.14 -18.60 12.82
N LEU A 95 -7.07 -18.00 13.57
CA LEU A 95 -7.49 -16.63 13.35
C LEU A 95 -6.36 -15.65 13.69
N LEU A 96 -5.66 -15.87 14.80
CA LEU A 96 -4.52 -15.03 15.22
C LEU A 96 -3.38 -15.11 14.20
N ALA A 97 -3.06 -16.31 13.72
CA ALA A 97 -2.05 -16.50 12.68
C ALA A 97 -2.42 -15.75 11.39
N HIS A 98 -3.71 -15.79 11.00
CA HIS A 98 -4.19 -15.03 9.85
C HIS A 98 -4.07 -13.52 10.05
N GLN A 99 -4.52 -12.99 11.20
CA GLN A 99 -4.41 -11.56 11.51
C GLN A 99 -2.96 -11.08 11.47
N TRP A 100 -2.05 -11.83 12.08
CA TRP A 100 -0.64 -11.47 12.11
C TRP A 100 0.00 -11.48 10.71
N ALA A 101 -0.30 -12.50 9.91
CA ALA A 101 0.16 -12.57 8.53
C ALA A 101 -0.34 -11.38 7.70
N ARG A 102 -1.62 -11.03 7.89
CA ARG A 102 -2.26 -9.92 7.19
C ARG A 102 -1.74 -8.55 7.61
N GLU A 103 -1.54 -8.33 8.91
CA GLU A 103 -0.91 -7.11 9.44
C GLU A 103 0.50 -6.92 8.87
N LYS A 104 1.29 -7.99 8.83
CA LYS A 104 2.63 -7.98 8.23
C LYS A 104 2.56 -7.62 6.74
N GLU A 105 1.63 -8.21 5.99
CA GLU A 105 1.42 -7.90 4.59
C GLU A 105 1.08 -6.43 4.37
N ILE A 106 0.16 -5.86 5.15
CA ILE A 106 -0.21 -4.44 5.04
C ILE A 106 0.94 -3.51 5.40
N LYS A 107 1.72 -3.83 6.44
CA LYS A 107 2.96 -3.09 6.78
C LYS A 107 3.93 -3.09 5.59
N LEU A 108 4.14 -4.25 4.95
CA LEU A 108 4.99 -4.36 3.76
C LEU A 108 4.44 -3.57 2.56
N THR A 109 3.14 -3.63 2.30
CA THR A 109 2.47 -2.88 1.23
C THR A 109 2.63 -1.38 1.42
N LEU A 110 2.45 -0.86 2.64
CA LEU A 110 2.63 0.56 2.95
C LEU A 110 4.08 1.03 2.79
N HIS A 111 5.05 0.23 3.26
CA HIS A 111 6.47 0.55 3.04
C HIS A 111 6.86 0.52 1.56
N SER A 112 6.36 -0.47 0.82
CA SER A 112 6.60 -0.59 -0.62
C SER A 112 5.97 0.57 -1.40
N PHE A 113 4.77 1.00 -1.01
CA PHE A 113 4.12 2.18 -1.55
C PHE A 113 4.97 3.43 -1.35
N LEU A 114 5.43 3.71 -0.12
CA LEU A 114 6.27 4.88 0.17
C LEU A 114 7.58 4.86 -0.62
N LYS A 115 8.25 3.70 -0.66
CA LYS A 115 9.46 3.52 -1.47
C LYS A 115 9.18 3.84 -2.94
N ARG A 116 8.08 3.30 -3.49
CA ARG A 116 7.69 3.54 -4.87
C ARG A 116 7.36 5.00 -5.16
N GLN A 117 6.69 5.70 -4.26
CA GLN A 117 6.40 7.13 -4.41
C GLN A 117 7.69 7.96 -4.49
N ARG A 118 8.69 7.65 -3.65
CA ARG A 118 10.02 8.32 -3.72
C ARG A 118 10.73 8.03 -5.03
N GLU A 119 10.76 6.78 -5.47
CA GLU A 119 11.37 6.41 -6.76
C GLU A 119 10.72 7.13 -7.94
N LEU A 120 9.39 7.32 -7.90
CA LEU A 120 8.64 8.04 -8.94
C LEU A 120 8.90 9.56 -8.88
N ALA A 121 9.05 10.13 -7.69
CA ALA A 121 9.47 11.53 -7.52
C ALA A 121 10.88 11.78 -8.08
N ASP A 122 11.83 10.88 -7.79
CA ASP A 122 13.20 10.94 -8.33
C ASP A 122 13.22 10.79 -9.86
N GLN A 123 12.36 9.92 -10.42
CA GLN A 123 12.19 9.79 -11.86
C GLN A 123 11.60 11.07 -12.47
N LEU A 124 10.58 11.65 -11.85
CA LEU A 124 9.98 12.91 -12.31
C LEU A 124 11.02 14.03 -12.33
N LYS A 125 11.85 14.14 -11.28
CA LYS A 125 12.93 15.11 -11.22
C LYS A 125 13.89 14.99 -12.41
N ARG A 126 14.37 13.77 -12.68
CA ARG A 126 15.26 13.50 -13.84
C ARG A 126 14.59 13.82 -15.17
N VAL A 127 13.34 13.38 -15.35
CA VAL A 127 12.58 13.62 -16.59
C VAL A 127 12.44 15.12 -16.88
N VAL A 128 12.24 15.96 -15.85
CA VAL A 128 12.17 17.40 -16.07
C VAL A 128 13.55 18.02 -16.29
N GLU A 129 14.59 17.57 -15.59
CA GLU A 129 15.97 18.03 -15.82
C GLU A 129 16.45 17.73 -17.25
N GLU A 130 16.05 16.59 -17.81
CA GLU A 130 16.37 16.16 -19.18
C GLU A 130 15.41 16.70 -20.24
N GLY A 131 14.27 17.27 -19.84
CA GLY A 131 13.24 17.79 -20.74
C GLY A 131 12.46 16.72 -21.53
N ILE A 132 12.38 15.49 -21.02
CA ILE A 132 11.76 14.35 -21.72
C ILE A 132 10.29 14.20 -21.31
N PHE A 133 9.45 15.17 -21.70
CA PHE A 133 8.05 15.25 -21.27
C PHE A 133 7.17 14.03 -21.65
N ARG A 134 7.60 13.19 -22.60
CA ARG A 134 6.85 11.97 -22.98
C ARG A 134 6.72 10.97 -21.83
N ASP A 135 7.68 10.95 -20.91
CA ASP A 135 7.70 9.97 -19.82
C ASP A 135 6.79 10.37 -18.65
N ILE A 136 6.36 11.63 -18.58
CA ILE A 136 5.51 12.15 -17.49
C ILE A 136 4.17 11.42 -17.43
N LEU A 137 3.52 11.16 -18.57
CA LEU A 137 2.25 10.44 -18.60
C LEU A 137 2.39 8.99 -18.09
N SER A 138 3.54 8.37 -18.35
CA SER A 138 3.83 7.02 -17.86
C SER A 138 4.05 7.02 -16.34
N LEU A 139 4.73 8.04 -15.81
CA LEU A 139 4.95 8.22 -14.38
C LEU A 139 3.63 8.52 -13.65
N GLU A 140 2.79 9.40 -14.21
CA GLU A 140 1.47 9.70 -13.67
C GLU A 140 0.63 8.43 -13.54
N LYS A 141 0.57 7.62 -14.60
CA LYS A 141 -0.14 6.34 -14.57
C LYS A 141 0.44 5.42 -13.50
N ALA A 142 1.77 5.31 -13.40
CA ALA A 142 2.42 4.48 -12.37
C ALA A 142 2.10 4.93 -10.94
N VAL A 143 1.99 6.24 -10.69
CA VAL A 143 1.54 6.79 -9.40
C VAL A 143 0.09 6.39 -9.13
N GLN A 144 -0.80 6.57 -10.10
CA GLN A 144 -2.22 6.25 -9.97
C GLN A 144 -2.44 4.75 -9.70
N ASP A 145 -1.75 3.87 -10.44
CA ASP A 145 -1.83 2.42 -10.27
C ASP A 145 -1.36 2.00 -8.87
N SER A 146 -0.24 2.57 -8.40
CA SER A 146 0.30 2.34 -7.06
C SER A 146 -0.66 2.79 -5.94
N ILE A 147 -1.31 3.95 -6.11
CA ILE A 147 -2.34 4.44 -5.18
C ILE A 147 -3.56 3.52 -5.18
N ALA A 148 -4.03 3.11 -6.36
CA ALA A 148 -5.20 2.25 -6.50
C ALA A 148 -4.98 0.89 -5.81
N GLN A 149 -3.84 0.24 -6.06
CA GLN A 149 -3.48 -1.04 -5.45
C GLN A 149 -3.41 -0.95 -3.92
N THR A 150 -2.72 0.08 -3.41
CA THR A 150 -2.59 0.30 -1.96
C THR A 150 -3.95 0.56 -1.32
N ARG A 151 -4.81 1.36 -1.97
CA ARG A 151 -6.16 1.66 -1.49
C ARG A 151 -7.03 0.41 -1.40
N VAL A 152 -6.99 -0.47 -2.40
CA VAL A 152 -7.75 -1.73 -2.39
C VAL A 152 -7.27 -2.61 -1.24
N SER A 153 -5.95 -2.80 -1.10
CA SER A 153 -5.37 -3.63 -0.03
C SER A 153 -5.76 -3.15 1.37
N LEU A 154 -5.67 -1.84 1.61
CA LEU A 154 -6.07 -1.23 2.89
C LEU A 154 -7.56 -1.38 3.16
N LYS A 155 -8.41 -1.20 2.14
CA LYS A 155 -9.86 -1.35 2.28
C LYS A 155 -10.24 -2.78 2.65
N CYS A 156 -9.66 -3.77 1.99
CA CYS A 156 -9.90 -5.18 2.31
C CYS A 156 -9.46 -5.51 3.74
N PHE A 157 -8.27 -5.04 4.15
CA PHE A 157 -7.82 -5.21 5.52
C PHE A 157 -8.76 -4.56 6.54
N GLN A 158 -9.24 -3.34 6.27
CA GLN A 158 -10.20 -2.66 7.14
C GLN A 158 -11.49 -3.47 7.30
N GLU A 159 -12.06 -3.96 6.20
CA GLU A 159 -13.27 -4.80 6.20
C GLU A 159 -13.07 -6.10 6.99
N GLU A 160 -11.90 -6.74 6.85
CA GLU A 160 -11.52 -7.92 7.63
C GLU A 160 -11.45 -7.62 9.14
N GLN A 161 -10.76 -6.55 9.53
CA GLN A 161 -10.65 -6.16 10.95
C GLN A 161 -12.00 -5.79 11.55
N THR A 162 -12.85 -5.07 10.81
CA THR A 162 -14.23 -4.77 11.24
C THR A 162 -15.02 -6.06 11.46
N LEU A 163 -14.98 -6.99 10.51
CA LEU A 163 -15.69 -8.27 10.63
C LEU A 163 -15.22 -9.08 11.84
N ILE A 164 -13.90 -9.14 12.08
CA ILE A 164 -13.34 -9.85 13.24
C ILE A 164 -13.81 -9.19 14.55
N GLY A 165 -13.73 -7.86 14.64
CA GLY A 165 -14.18 -7.10 15.79
C GLY A 165 -15.66 -7.33 16.11
N GLU A 166 -16.53 -7.24 15.11
CA GLU A 166 -17.97 -7.51 15.25
C GLU A 166 -18.25 -8.93 15.75
N LYS A 167 -17.55 -9.94 15.21
CA LYS A 167 -17.73 -11.34 15.64
C LYS A 167 -17.21 -11.57 17.05
N MET A 168 -16.08 -11.00 17.43
CA MET A 168 -15.57 -11.11 18.80
C MET A 168 -16.49 -10.42 19.80
N GLN A 169 -17.02 -9.24 19.46
CA GLN A 169 -17.98 -8.55 20.29
C GLN A 169 -19.29 -9.34 20.45
N TYR A 170 -19.79 -9.94 19.37
CA TYR A 170 -20.96 -10.83 19.40
C TYR A 170 -20.74 -12.03 20.35
N LEU A 171 -19.59 -12.69 20.24
CA LEU A 171 -19.23 -13.82 21.12
C LEU A 171 -19.12 -13.38 22.58
N PHE A 172 -18.56 -12.19 22.83
CA PHE A 172 -18.46 -11.63 24.17
C PHE A 172 -19.83 -11.29 24.78
N GLN A 173 -20.74 -10.72 24.00
CA GLN A 173 -22.11 -10.41 24.47
C GLN A 173 -22.91 -11.65 24.84
N ARG A 174 -22.63 -12.80 24.20
CA ARG A 174 -23.30 -14.08 24.46
C ARG A 174 -22.52 -15.02 25.38
N LYS A 175 -21.45 -14.55 26.04
CA LYS A 175 -20.47 -15.40 26.74
C LYS A 175 -21.06 -16.39 27.77
N ASP A 176 -22.17 -16.03 28.41
CA ASP A 176 -22.81 -16.87 29.45
C ASP A 176 -23.73 -17.96 28.86
N GLU A 177 -24.13 -17.82 27.59
CA GLU A 177 -25.00 -18.76 26.87
C GLU A 177 -24.26 -19.54 25.76
N LEU A 178 -22.99 -19.19 25.53
CA LEU A 178 -22.24 -19.64 24.38
C LEU A 178 -21.82 -21.10 24.53
N THR A 179 -22.30 -21.96 23.64
CA THR A 179 -21.82 -23.34 23.56
C THR A 179 -20.51 -23.42 22.78
N LEU A 180 -19.65 -24.39 23.12
CA LEU A 180 -18.43 -24.71 22.34
C LEU A 180 -18.74 -24.92 20.84
N ARG A 181 -19.90 -25.54 20.52
CA ARG A 181 -20.32 -25.77 19.13
C ARG A 181 -20.60 -24.45 18.40
N GLU A 182 -21.30 -23.51 19.02
CA GLU A 182 -21.57 -22.19 18.44
C GLU A 182 -20.30 -21.35 18.32
N PHE A 183 -19.42 -21.39 19.32
CA PHE A 183 -18.13 -20.70 19.28
C PHE A 183 -17.28 -21.20 18.11
N LYS A 184 -17.08 -22.52 18.02
CA LYS A 184 -16.34 -23.14 16.92
C LYS A 184 -16.96 -22.80 15.56
N LYS A 185 -18.28 -22.95 15.42
CA LYS A 185 -18.98 -22.60 14.18
C LYS A 185 -18.74 -21.15 13.78
N THR A 186 -18.80 -20.22 14.74
CA THR A 186 -18.58 -18.79 14.47
C THR A 186 -17.16 -18.53 13.99
N LEU A 187 -16.16 -19.19 14.57
CA LEU A 187 -14.76 -19.07 14.14
C LEU A 187 -14.51 -19.72 12.78
N ASP A 188 -15.13 -20.87 12.50
CA ASP A 188 -15.06 -21.53 11.20
C ASP A 188 -15.70 -20.66 10.10
N ASP A 189 -16.90 -20.11 10.36
CA ASP A 189 -17.61 -19.20 9.46
C ASP A 189 -16.79 -17.92 9.21
N LEU A 190 -16.14 -17.37 10.24
CA LEU A 190 -15.25 -16.23 10.14
C LEU A 190 -14.01 -16.57 9.30
N GLY A 191 -13.35 -17.69 9.58
CA GLY A 191 -12.19 -18.15 8.82
C GLY A 191 -12.49 -18.37 7.34
N CYS A 192 -13.66 -18.90 7.00
CA CYS A 192 -14.11 -19.04 5.61
C CYS A 192 -14.26 -17.68 4.91
N LYS A 193 -14.86 -16.68 5.57
CA LYS A 193 -15.03 -15.34 4.99
C LYS A 193 -13.69 -14.63 4.75
N LEU A 194 -12.75 -14.74 5.68
CA LEU A 194 -11.42 -14.13 5.57
C LEU A 194 -10.61 -14.75 4.41
N ARG A 195 -10.73 -16.06 4.17
CA ARG A 195 -10.08 -16.73 3.02
C ARG A 195 -10.67 -16.30 1.67
N LEU A 196 -11.97 -16.02 1.62
CA LEU A 196 -12.62 -15.55 0.39
C LEU A 196 -12.22 -14.10 0.06
N GLY A 197 -12.06 -13.25 1.09
CA GLY A 197 -11.57 -11.87 0.91
C GLY A 197 -10.15 -11.81 0.34
N THR A 198 -9.25 -12.67 0.83
CA THR A 198 -7.87 -12.76 0.34
C THR A 198 -7.75 -13.30 -1.09
N ALA A 199 -8.60 -14.26 -1.48
CA ALA A 199 -8.62 -14.76 -2.86
C ALA A 199 -9.02 -13.67 -3.88
N ALA A 200 -9.95 -12.78 -3.52
CA ALA A 200 -10.39 -11.69 -4.39
C ALA A 200 -9.27 -10.65 -4.66
N LEU A 201 -8.28 -10.55 -3.79
CA LEU A 201 -7.11 -9.67 -3.99
C LEU A 201 -6.11 -10.25 -5.00
N ALA A 202 -5.90 -11.58 -5.00
CA ALA A 202 -4.98 -12.25 -5.92
C ALA A 202 -5.41 -12.07 -7.39
N ASP A 203 -6.72 -12.01 -7.66
CA ASP A 203 -7.25 -11.78 -9.00
C ASP A 203 -6.99 -10.35 -9.51
N VAL A 204 -6.75 -9.39 -8.60
CA VAL A 204 -6.42 -7.99 -8.96
C VAL A 204 -4.94 -7.85 -9.34
N GLU A 205 -4.04 -8.63 -8.72
CA GLU A 205 -2.59 -8.57 -9.03
C GLU A 205 -2.25 -9.05 -10.44
N HIS A 206 -3.08 -9.91 -11.04
CA HIS A 206 -2.88 -10.37 -12.42
C HIS A 206 -3.19 -9.33 -13.50
N LEU A 207 -3.74 -8.16 -13.15
CA LEU A 207 -4.13 -7.12 -14.11
C LEU A 207 -3.12 -5.97 -14.27
N THR A 208 -2.07 -5.89 -13.44
CA THR A 208 -1.25 -4.66 -13.36
C THR A 208 0.24 -4.77 -13.69
N TYR A 209 0.75 -5.90 -14.17
CA TYR A 209 2.14 -5.98 -14.66
C TYR A 209 2.26 -6.64 -16.05
N PRO A 210 2.24 -5.88 -17.16
CA PRO A 210 3.02 -6.26 -18.32
C PRO A 210 4.51 -6.13 -17.94
N GLY A 211 5.16 -7.28 -17.79
CA GLY A 211 6.55 -7.39 -17.35
C GLY A 211 7.49 -6.44 -18.10
N ARG A 212 8.31 -5.74 -17.32
CA ARG A 212 9.57 -5.20 -17.82
C ARG A 212 10.42 -6.43 -18.17
N ASN A 213 10.63 -6.67 -19.47
CA ASN A 213 11.65 -7.58 -19.95
C ASN A 213 13.01 -6.96 -19.61
N ASP A 214 13.44 -7.15 -18.37
CA ASP A 214 14.81 -6.87 -17.98
C ASP A 214 15.63 -8.04 -18.54
N GLY A 215 16.27 -7.77 -19.68
CA GLY A 215 17.15 -8.72 -20.35
C GLY A 215 18.16 -9.30 -19.37
N GLU A 216 18.21 -10.62 -19.34
CA GLU A 216 19.28 -11.40 -18.76
C GLU A 216 20.61 -10.94 -19.38
N ASP A 217 21.51 -10.41 -18.56
CA ASP A 217 22.95 -10.60 -18.68
C ASP A 217 23.62 -9.95 -17.47
N GLU A 218 23.96 -10.76 -16.46
CA GLU A 218 25.38 -11.06 -16.20
C GLU A 218 25.55 -11.96 -14.97
N LYS A 219 26.35 -12.99 -15.21
CA LYS A 219 26.86 -13.96 -14.24
C LYS A 219 27.67 -13.23 -13.16
N SER A 220 27.36 -13.47 -11.89
CA SER A 220 28.40 -13.42 -10.87
C SER A 220 28.15 -14.49 -9.81
N SER A 221 29.06 -15.46 -9.80
CA SER A 221 29.15 -16.51 -8.80
C SER A 221 29.65 -15.94 -7.49
N GLY A 222 28.86 -16.07 -6.42
CA GLY A 222 29.30 -15.86 -5.05
C GLY A 222 28.53 -16.78 -4.13
N LYS A 223 29.08 -17.98 -3.89
CA LYS A 223 28.60 -18.87 -2.83
C LYS A 223 29.18 -18.36 -1.52
N GLU A 224 28.34 -17.92 -0.59
CA GLU A 224 28.68 -17.94 0.84
C GLU A 224 27.40 -18.11 1.66
N GLY A 225 27.51 -18.96 2.69
CA GLY A 225 26.40 -19.59 3.38
C GLY A 225 25.63 -18.65 4.30
N ILE A 226 24.34 -18.91 4.43
CA ILE A 226 23.51 -18.32 5.48
C ILE A 226 22.98 -19.46 6.33
N GLU A 227 23.49 -19.50 7.55
CA GLU A 227 23.06 -20.35 8.65
C GLU A 227 21.60 -20.07 9.01
N ALA A 228 20.90 -21.14 9.40
CA ALA A 228 19.51 -21.11 9.82
C ALA A 228 19.34 -20.31 11.11
N ILE A 229 18.60 -19.21 11.05
CA ILE A 229 18.10 -18.51 12.24
C ILE A 229 16.73 -19.09 12.58
N THR A 230 16.72 -20.11 13.45
CA THR A 230 15.52 -20.55 14.17
C THR A 230 15.43 -19.78 15.48
N GLY A 231 14.76 -18.63 15.46
CA GLY A 231 14.45 -17.85 16.65
C GLY A 231 12.95 -17.82 16.91
N TYR A 232 12.44 -18.80 17.65
CA TYR A 232 11.13 -18.67 18.32
C TYR A 232 11.36 -17.87 19.60
N GLU A 233 10.99 -16.59 19.60
CA GLU A 233 10.87 -15.82 20.83
C GLU A 233 9.63 -16.30 21.59
N VAL A 234 9.88 -16.92 22.74
CA VAL A 234 8.88 -17.26 23.75
C VAL A 234 8.66 -15.99 24.58
N TYR A 235 7.49 -15.37 24.46
CA TYR A 235 7.08 -14.32 25.39
C TYR A 235 6.75 -14.95 26.76
N PRO A 236 7.24 -14.37 27.88
CA PRO A 236 6.90 -14.85 29.21
C PRO A 236 5.45 -14.50 29.60
N ASP A 237 4.83 -15.43 30.33
CA ASP A 237 3.48 -15.33 30.94
C ASP A 237 3.34 -14.19 31.96
#